data_AF-A0A1H2J7J0-F1
#
_entry.id   AF-A0A1H2J7J0-F1
#
_cell.length_a   1.000
_cell.length_b   1.000
_cell.length_c   1.000
_cell.angle_alpha   90.00
_cell.angle_beta   90.00
_cell.angle_gamma   90.00
#
_symmetry.space_group_name_H-M   'P 1'
#
loop_
_entity.id
_entity.type
_entity.pdbx_description
1 polymer ?
#
loop_
_entity_poly.entity_id
_entity_poly.type
_entity_poly.pdbx_seq_one_letter_code
_entity_poly.pdbx_strand_id
1 'polypeptide(L)' 'MYGAVFAAYGRNGYENGRFGRPTSEEFAVNGGRQVNSQGGWIRWLSATNSIVTSED' A
#
# COMPACT_ATOMS: atom_id res chain seq x y z
N MET A 1 6.83 -6.08 1.94
CA MET A 1 5.40 -5.70 2.05
C MET A 1 4.81 -6.52 3.17
N TYR A 2 4.47 -5.89 4.28
CA TYR A 2 4.11 -6.55 5.53
C TYR A 2 2.66 -6.23 5.94
N GLY A 3 2.05 -7.15 6.69
CA GLY A 3 0.80 -6.95 7.43
C GLY A 3 -0.32 -6.25 6.64
N ALA A 4 -0.74 -5.09 7.14
CA ALA A 4 -1.91 -4.34 6.64
C ALA A 4 -1.75 -3.85 5.19
N VAL A 5 -0.54 -3.48 4.76
CA VAL A 5 -0.27 -3.01 3.39
C VAL A 5 -0.42 -4.18 2.40
N PHE A 6 0.10 -5.36 2.75
CA PHE A 6 -0.05 -6.57 1.91
C PHE A 6 -1.51 -7.04 1.87
N ALA A 7 -2.23 -7.00 3.01
CA ALA A 7 -3.64 -7.35 3.06
C ALA A 7 -4.51 -6.42 2.18
N ALA A 8 -4.22 -5.12 2.19
CA ALA A 8 -4.88 -4.17 1.30
C ALA A 8 -4.56 -4.42 -0.18
N TYR A 9 -3.30 -4.72 -0.49
CA TYR A 9 -2.90 -5.09 -1.85
C TYR A 9 -3.63 -6.34 -2.35
N GLY A 10 -3.79 -7.35 -1.49
CA GLY A 10 -4.57 -8.55 -1.81
C GLY A 10 -6.06 -8.29 -2.01
N ARG A 11 -6.69 -7.45 -1.17
CA ARG A 11 -8.09 -7.03 -1.36
C ARG A 11 -8.33 -6.32 -2.69
N ASN A 12 -7.29 -5.73 -3.28
CA ASN A 12 -7.38 -5.01 -4.54
C ASN A 12 -6.98 -5.84 -5.77
N GLY A 13 -6.79 -7.16 -5.62
CA GLY A 13 -6.53 -8.08 -6.74
C GLY A 13 -5.05 -8.39 -7.00
N TYR A 14 -4.15 -8.03 -6.06
CA TYR A 14 -2.71 -8.21 -6.22
C TYR A 14 -2.20 -7.62 -7.55
N GLU A 15 -1.32 -8.33 -8.26
CA GLU A 15 -0.68 -7.85 -9.49
C GLU A 15 -1.66 -7.70 -10.66
N ASN A 16 -2.78 -8.41 -10.63
CA ASN A 16 -3.84 -8.32 -11.64
C ASN A 16 -4.87 -7.24 -11.30
N GLY A 17 -4.69 -6.57 -10.16
CA GLY A 17 -5.58 -5.55 -9.62
C GLY A 17 -5.24 -4.13 -10.05
N ARG A 18 -6.02 -3.15 -9.58
CA ARG A 18 -5.86 -1.72 -9.94
C ARG A 18 -4.46 -1.16 -9.67
N PHE A 19 -3.78 -1.69 -8.65
CA PHE A 19 -2.46 -1.22 -8.25
C PHE A 19 -1.32 -1.79 -9.10
N GLY A 20 -1.55 -2.90 -9.80
CA GLY A 20 -0.49 -3.63 -10.51
C GLY A 20 0.64 -4.07 -9.58
N ARG A 21 1.81 -4.38 -10.13
CA ARG A 21 2.95 -4.87 -9.35
C ARG A 21 3.53 -3.79 -8.42
N PRO A 22 4.06 -4.16 -7.23
CA PRO A 22 4.87 -3.26 -6.43
C PRO A 22 6.12 -2.83 -7.21
N THR A 23 6.43 -1.55 -7.18
CA THR A 23 7.64 -0.96 -7.77
C THR A 23 8.67 -0.59 -6.71
N SER A 24 8.32 -0.72 -5.43
CA SER A 24 9.22 -0.52 -4.31
C SER A 24 9.02 -1.59 -3.24
N GLU A 25 10.03 -1.73 -2.38
CA GLU A 25 9.81 -2.32 -1.06
C GLU A 25 8.97 -1.39 -0.18
N GLU A 26 8.64 -1.84 1.03
CA GLU A 26 7.91 -1.02 1.99
C GLU A 26 8.87 -0.09 2.74
N PHE A 27 8.65 1.21 2.63
CA PHE A 27 9.52 2.23 3.23
C PHE A 27 8.75 3.12 4.20
N ALA A 28 9.48 3.73 5.13
CA ALA A 28 8.91 4.66 6.10
C ALA A 28 8.53 5.99 5.42
N VAL A 29 7.39 6.54 5.81
CA VAL A 29 6.91 7.87 5.41
C VAL A 29 6.44 8.61 6.66
N ASN A 30 6.24 9.92 6.56
CA ASN A 30 5.67 10.66 7.68
C ASN A 30 4.29 10.09 8.03
N GLY A 31 4.11 9.69 9.29
CA GLY A 31 2.89 9.08 9.79
C GLY A 31 2.68 7.60 9.48
N GLY A 32 3.66 6.89 8.89
CA GLY A 32 3.55 5.43 8.73
C GLY A 32 4.49 4.80 7.70
N ARG A 33 3.95 3.89 6.88
CA ARG A 33 4.72 3.12 5.87
C ARG A 33 3.99 3.05 4.54
N GLN A 34 4.72 3.00 3.44
CA GLN A 34 4.16 2.98 2.10
C GLN A 34 4.86 1.97 1.20
N VAL A 35 4.09 1.41 0.25
CA VAL A 35 4.60 0.73 -0.93
C VAL A 35 4.08 1.45 -2.17
N ASN A 36 4.96 1.67 -3.14
CA ASN A 36 4.58 2.14 -4.46
C ASN A 36 4.30 0.95 -5.37
N SER A 37 3.36 1.14 -6.29
CA SER A 37 2.97 0.14 -7.28
C SER A 37 2.77 0.81 -8.64
N GLN A 38 2.65 0.00 -9.69
CA GLN A 38 2.50 0.51 -11.07
C GLN A 38 1.32 1.48 -11.23
N GLY A 39 0.22 1.22 -10.52
CA GLY A 39 -1.00 2.01 -10.55
C GLY A 39 -1.15 3.03 -9.42
N GLY A 40 -0.12 3.27 -8.59
CA GLY A 40 -0.21 4.25 -7.50
C GLY A 40 0.57 3.86 -6.25
N TRP A 41 -0.05 4.05 -5.07
CA TRP A 41 0.56 3.67 -3.80
C TRP A 41 -0.47 3.21 -2.77
N ILE A 42 0.01 2.40 -1.83
CA ILE A 42 -0.72 1.94 -0.66
C ILE A 42 0.07 2.36 0.58
N ARG A 43 -0.56 3.11 1.48
CA ARG A 43 0.04 3.63 2.69
C ARG A 43 -0.70 3.13 3.92
N TRP A 44 0.04 2.66 4.90
CA TRP A 44 -0.43 2.44 6.25
C TRP A 44 -0.12 3.65 7.12
N LEU A 45 -1.10 4.12 7.89
CA LEU A 45 -0.96 5.17 8.89
C LEU A 45 -0.83 4.55 10.28
N SER A 46 0.25 4.87 10.98
CA SER A 46 0.50 4.33 12.33
C SER A 46 -0.44 4.89 13.38
N ALA A 47 -0.82 6.16 13.25
CA ALA A 47 -1.64 6.88 14.22
C ALA A 47 -3.05 6.27 14.38
N THR A 48 -3.63 5.76 13.31
CA THR A 48 -5.00 5.23 13.27
C THR A 48 -5.05 3.75 12.87
N ASN A 49 -3.90 3.11 12.67
CA ASN A 49 -3.77 1.77 12.11
C ASN A 49 -4.63 1.55 10.85
N SER A 50 -4.66 2.55 9.96
CA SER A 50 -5.53 2.57 8.78
C SER A 50 -4.73 2.45 7.49
N ILE A 51 -5.39 1.99 6.42
CA ILE A 51 -4.83 2.01 5.07
C ILE A 51 -5.45 3.17 4.29
N VAL A 52 -4.60 3.90 3.58
CA VAL A 52 -4.96 4.94 2.61
C VAL A 52 -4.32 4.58 1.28
N THR A 53 -4.99 4.88 0.18
CA THR A 53 -4.48 4.61 -1.17
C THR A 53 -4.44 5.90 -1.98
N SER A 54 -3.73 5.90 -3.10
CA SER A 54 -3.57 7.09 -3.95
C SER A 54 -4.86 7.66 -4.57
N GLU A 55 -6.00 7.00 -4.38
CA GLU A 55 -7.32 7.42 -4.88
C GLU A 55 -8.26 7.90 -3.75
N ASP A 56 -7.84 7.79 -2.48
CA ASP A 56 -8.53 8.32 -1.28
C ASP A 56 -8.13 9.79 -0.99
#